data_AF-A0A957DAR1-F1
#
_entry.id   AF-A0A957DAR1-F1
#
_cell.length_a   1.000
_cell.length_b   1.000
_cell.length_c   1.000
_cell.angle_alpha   90.00
_cell.angle_beta   90.00
_cell.angle_gamma   90.00
#
_symmetry.space_group_name_H-M   'P 1'
#
loop_
_entity.id
_entity.type
_entity.pdbx_description
1 polymer ?
#
loop_
_entity_poly.entity_id
_entity_poly.type
_entity_poly.pdbx_seq_one_letter_code
_entity_poly.pdbx_strand_id
1 'polypeptide(L)'
;MRKKLVVFGALVLLLVLGTAVVYGLTPIDTFNSSTQTSSADGSICTSATGTDVTVGPLGGPAERDIFVERTGGGDTVVATANTVANPNGFSFSIGTLTTGRVIIQWDGTDGACTLNDRGLAPLSLNPDDGISMLVEQVDTGTNIILRVYTNSSDYSTFTYPVPYAIDPPNTEIAYFPFESFTDIGNGADFSDVGAIEVEVSGSSLDFALDFVNSDLTRDFGDLPSAYDNITLFANDGARHIPGNVYLGLGIDTDADGQTSPTATGDNTDGTNDEQGINATTGSNWGDGGGQFAVNATVPAADTVACLVGWIDWDNSGSFDVGGTTGGVSELVYNNWVFNGTTSQNIVTPTTGDYGGIYPPTLNARFRIFQRNADLFTALSLPLDGFGCPTGATEIQISGLLTRLARNGEVEDYQWGFSPTAVTLQSITAESNNTLVISLIGVLALALVSVGYVLYRRQTSNQ
;
A
#
# COMPACT_ATOMS: atom_id res chain seq x y z
N MET A 1 -3.32 -31.66 -60.59
CA MET A 1 -4.73 -31.23 -60.47
C MET A 1 -5.17 -31.40 -59.02
N ARG A 2 -5.87 -30.38 -58.47
CA ARG A 2 -6.45 -30.25 -57.10
C ARG A 2 -5.40 -30.09 -55.99
N LYS A 3 -4.99 -28.89 -55.55
CA LYS A 3 -5.77 -27.84 -54.84
C LYS A 3 -6.73 -28.41 -53.79
N LYS A 4 -6.31 -28.45 -52.53
CA LYS A 4 -7.16 -28.10 -51.39
C LYS A 4 -6.37 -27.24 -50.41
N LEU A 5 -6.92 -26.04 -50.28
CA LEU A 5 -6.62 -24.95 -49.38
C LEU A 5 -7.19 -25.32 -47.99
N VAL A 6 -6.41 -25.21 -46.92
CA VAL A 6 -6.93 -24.96 -45.57
C VAL A 6 -6.07 -23.86 -44.97
N VAL A 7 -6.69 -22.69 -44.86
CA VAL A 7 -6.26 -21.48 -44.16
C VAL A 7 -6.78 -21.58 -42.71
N PHE A 8 -6.19 -20.77 -41.81
CA PHE A 8 -6.49 -20.53 -40.38
C PHE A 8 -5.52 -21.25 -39.42
N GLY A 9 -4.80 -20.58 -38.51
CA GLY A 9 -4.89 -19.20 -38.04
C GLY A 9 -3.51 -18.64 -37.66
N ALA A 10 -3.23 -17.42 -38.10
CA ALA A 10 -2.26 -16.57 -37.42
C ALA A 10 -2.92 -16.14 -36.10
N LEU A 11 -2.42 -16.68 -34.98
CA LEU A 11 -2.79 -16.18 -33.66
C LEU A 11 -2.14 -14.81 -33.54
N VAL A 12 -2.95 -13.76 -33.69
CA VAL A 12 -2.58 -12.40 -33.34
C VAL A 12 -2.37 -12.39 -31.84
N LEU A 13 -1.11 -12.35 -31.42
CA LEU A 13 -0.75 -12.01 -30.05
C LEU A 13 -1.13 -10.54 -29.87
N LEU A 14 -2.34 -10.30 -29.37
CA LEU A 14 -2.73 -9.01 -28.84
C LEU A 14 -1.90 -8.82 -27.58
N LEU A 15 -0.76 -8.14 -27.74
CA LEU A 15 -0.04 -7.54 -26.62
C LEU A 15 -0.98 -6.46 -26.07
N VAL A 16 -1.74 -6.81 -25.04
CA VAL A 16 -2.35 -5.82 -24.15
C VAL A 16 -1.17 -5.15 -23.46
N LEU A 17 -0.59 -4.15 -24.11
CA LEU A 17 0.08 -3.07 -23.41
C LEU A 17 -1.03 -2.38 -22.62
N GLY A 18 -1.33 -2.91 -21.44
CA GLY A 18 -1.85 -2.07 -20.38
C GLY A 18 -0.78 -0.99 -20.21
N THR A 19 -1.07 0.21 -20.70
CA THR A 19 -0.34 1.38 -20.26
C THR A 19 -0.68 1.49 -18.77
N ALA A 20 0.14 0.88 -17.93
CA ALA A 20 0.30 1.36 -16.57
C ALA A 20 0.77 2.79 -16.74
N VAL A 21 -0.15 3.74 -16.59
CA VAL A 21 0.23 5.12 -16.40
C VAL A 21 0.83 5.11 -15.00
N VAL A 22 2.16 5.07 -14.96
CA VAL A 22 2.90 5.31 -13.73
C VAL A 22 2.63 6.76 -13.39
N TYR A 23 1.61 6.99 -12.55
CA TYR A 23 1.35 8.29 -11.97
C TYR A 23 2.41 8.48 -10.87
N GLY A 24 3.58 8.96 -11.28
CA GLY A 24 4.58 9.43 -10.32
C GLY A 24 4.05 10.65 -9.57
N LEU A 25 4.68 10.94 -8.43
CA LEU A 25 4.53 12.21 -7.71
C LEU A 25 4.39 13.36 -8.71
N THR A 26 3.36 14.19 -8.56
CA THR A 26 3.23 15.43 -9.32
C THR A 26 3.58 16.59 -8.38
N PRO A 27 4.84 17.07 -8.38
CA PRO A 27 5.22 18.14 -7.47
C PRO A 27 4.43 19.41 -7.77
N ILE A 28 3.83 19.97 -6.72
CA ILE A 28 3.11 21.25 -6.81
C ILE A 28 4.08 22.38 -6.51
N ASP A 29 4.90 22.33 -5.45
CA ASP A 29 6.01 23.26 -5.24
C ASP A 29 7.01 22.69 -4.24
N THR A 30 8.29 22.77 -4.59
CA THR A 30 9.41 22.35 -3.72
C THR A 30 10.15 23.55 -3.13
N PHE A 31 9.65 24.77 -3.35
CA PHE A 31 10.18 26.06 -2.87
C PHE A 31 11.69 26.28 -3.05
N ASN A 32 12.31 25.57 -3.98
CA ASN A 32 13.74 25.63 -4.32
C ASN A 32 14.03 26.51 -5.55
N SER A 33 12.98 26.99 -6.21
CA SER A 33 13.04 27.90 -7.35
C SER A 33 12.89 29.36 -6.88
N SER A 34 13.58 30.27 -7.56
CA SER A 34 13.42 31.74 -7.52
C SER A 34 12.96 32.39 -6.20
N THR A 35 13.85 33.17 -5.57
CA THR A 35 13.57 33.90 -4.33
C THR A 35 12.38 34.85 -4.42
N GLN A 36 11.48 34.78 -3.43
CA GLN A 36 10.34 35.70 -3.29
C GLN A 36 10.25 36.26 -1.85
N THR A 37 9.76 37.50 -1.74
CA THR A 37 9.43 38.13 -0.46
C THR A 37 8.24 39.05 -0.65
N SER A 38 7.13 38.72 -0.01
CA SER A 38 5.92 39.54 0.07
C SER A 38 5.72 40.05 1.48
N SER A 39 5.25 41.29 1.63
CA SER A 39 4.96 41.87 2.94
C SER A 39 3.79 42.84 2.92
N ALA A 40 3.02 42.85 4.01
CA ALA A 40 1.88 43.75 4.17
C ALA A 40 2.28 45.24 4.29
N ASP A 41 3.54 45.54 4.62
CA ASP A 41 4.10 46.91 4.68
C ASP A 41 4.81 47.33 3.38
N GLY A 42 4.91 46.42 2.41
CA GLY A 42 5.64 46.61 1.17
C GLY A 42 4.81 46.13 -0.02
N SER A 43 5.38 45.22 -0.82
CA SER A 43 4.61 44.55 -1.85
C SER A 43 3.74 43.48 -1.20
N ILE A 44 2.45 43.75 -1.11
CA ILE A 44 1.41 42.83 -0.60
C ILE A 44 1.37 41.54 -1.43
N CYS A 45 1.93 41.57 -2.62
CA CYS A 45 1.89 40.47 -3.57
C CYS A 45 3.16 40.47 -4.40
N THR A 46 3.77 39.30 -4.55
CA THR A 46 4.94 39.09 -5.39
C THR A 46 4.82 37.77 -6.09
N SER A 47 5.22 37.75 -7.35
CA SER A 47 5.44 36.53 -8.11
C SER A 47 6.93 36.28 -8.30
N ALA A 48 7.26 35.09 -8.77
CA ALA A 48 8.56 34.87 -9.37
C ALA A 48 8.41 34.06 -10.64
N THR A 49 9.10 34.58 -11.65
CA THR A 49 9.42 33.87 -12.88
C THR A 49 10.55 32.91 -12.59
N GLY A 50 10.25 31.61 -12.62
CA GLY A 50 11.31 30.60 -12.65
C GLY A 50 12.11 30.74 -13.95
N THR A 51 13.43 30.92 -13.86
CA THR A 51 14.34 30.85 -15.02
C THR A 51 14.68 29.41 -15.44
N ASP A 52 14.11 28.40 -14.78
CA ASP A 52 14.38 26.98 -15.04
C ASP A 52 13.23 26.33 -15.81
N VAL A 53 13.27 26.45 -17.13
CA VAL A 53 12.30 25.92 -18.10
C VAL A 53 12.57 24.42 -18.34
N THR A 54 12.60 23.63 -17.27
CA THR A 54 12.67 22.17 -17.43
C THR A 54 11.75 21.38 -16.51
N VAL A 55 11.33 21.91 -15.36
CA VAL A 55 10.20 21.40 -14.56
C VAL A 55 9.83 22.47 -13.53
N GLY A 56 8.82 23.30 -13.83
CA GLY A 56 8.11 24.03 -12.77
C GLY A 56 7.18 23.09 -12.02
N PRO A 57 6.58 23.53 -10.89
CA PRO A 57 5.28 23.06 -10.45
C PRO A 57 4.41 22.53 -11.61
N LEU A 58 3.88 21.32 -11.51
CA LEU A 58 2.79 20.88 -12.40
C LEU A 58 3.11 20.84 -13.92
N GLY A 59 4.38 20.74 -14.32
CA GLY A 59 4.78 20.41 -15.71
C GLY A 59 4.53 21.49 -16.76
N GLY A 60 4.24 22.73 -16.35
CA GLY A 60 4.06 23.90 -17.22
C GLY A 60 4.74 25.16 -16.66
N PRO A 61 4.48 26.35 -17.22
CA PRO A 61 4.92 27.63 -16.65
C PRO A 61 4.14 27.99 -15.36
N ALA A 62 3.72 27.01 -14.56
CA ALA A 62 2.93 27.27 -13.37
C ALA A 62 3.80 28.03 -12.35
N GLU A 63 3.45 29.29 -12.16
CA GLU A 63 4.14 30.23 -11.31
C GLU A 63 3.51 30.24 -9.92
N ARG A 64 4.37 30.34 -8.91
CA ARG A 64 3.95 30.61 -7.53
C ARG A 64 3.76 32.11 -7.38
N ASP A 65 2.57 32.53 -6.99
CA ASP A 65 2.39 33.87 -6.42
C ASP A 65 2.10 33.78 -4.92
N ILE A 66 2.59 34.76 -4.20
CA ILE A 66 2.39 34.89 -2.77
C ILE A 66 1.65 36.19 -2.52
N PHE A 67 0.47 36.10 -1.92
CA PHE A 67 -0.32 37.23 -1.45
C PHE A 67 -0.30 37.28 0.08
N VAL A 68 0.04 38.44 0.65
CA VAL A 68 0.16 38.65 2.09
C VAL A 68 -0.67 39.84 2.53
N GLU A 69 -1.54 39.64 3.52
CA GLU A 69 -2.42 40.69 4.05
C GLU A 69 -2.26 40.79 5.57
N ARG A 70 -2.13 42.03 6.08
CA ARG A 70 -2.32 42.33 7.50
C ARG A 70 -3.79 42.62 7.77
N THR A 71 -4.41 41.82 8.63
CA THR A 71 -5.82 41.96 9.00
C THR A 71 -6.02 42.75 10.31
N GLY A 72 -4.96 42.95 11.08
CA GLY A 72 -5.00 43.71 12.34
C GLY A 72 -3.61 43.89 12.98
N GLY A 73 -3.49 44.84 13.92
CA GLY A 73 -2.22 45.18 14.57
C GLY A 73 -1.33 46.13 13.76
N GLY A 74 -0.05 46.22 14.13
CA GLY A 74 0.89 47.19 13.54
C GLY A 74 2.33 46.71 13.40
N ASP A 75 2.58 45.43 13.67
CA ASP A 75 3.88 44.78 13.45
C ASP A 75 3.92 44.14 12.06
N THR A 76 5.07 43.59 11.67
CA THR A 76 5.33 43.02 10.35
C THR A 76 4.45 41.80 10.03
N VAL A 77 4.11 41.64 8.75
CA VAL A 77 3.49 40.43 8.19
C VAL A 77 4.21 40.15 6.89
N VAL A 78 4.96 39.04 6.83
CA VAL A 78 5.90 38.75 5.74
C VAL A 78 5.82 37.29 5.38
N ALA A 79 5.82 36.99 4.08
CA ALA A 79 6.02 35.65 3.57
C ALA A 79 7.22 35.62 2.62
N THR A 80 8.02 34.56 2.70
CA THR A 80 9.18 34.39 1.84
C THR A 80 9.29 32.97 1.32
N ALA A 81 9.83 32.82 0.12
CA ALA A 81 10.19 31.52 -0.44
C ALA A 81 11.63 31.59 -0.97
N ASN A 82 12.41 30.53 -0.71
CA ASN A 82 13.77 30.36 -1.21
C ASN A 82 14.69 31.58 -0.93
N THR A 83 14.71 32.06 0.31
CA THR A 83 15.60 33.17 0.69
C THR A 83 16.88 32.66 1.31
N VAL A 84 17.87 33.54 1.50
CA VAL A 84 19.11 33.19 2.22
C VAL A 84 18.84 32.74 3.65
N ALA A 85 17.78 33.27 4.28
CA ALA A 85 17.39 32.92 5.65
C ALA A 85 16.57 31.62 5.73
N ASN A 86 15.86 31.27 4.65
CA ASN A 86 15.09 30.03 4.51
C ASN A 86 15.33 29.43 3.11
N PRO A 87 16.48 28.76 2.89
CA PRO A 87 16.81 28.19 1.60
C PRO A 87 15.93 26.97 1.31
N ASN A 88 15.40 26.88 0.09
CA ASN A 88 14.53 25.78 -0.37
C ASN A 88 13.19 25.63 0.38
N GLY A 89 12.81 26.56 1.24
CA GLY A 89 11.55 26.50 1.98
C GLY A 89 10.68 27.73 1.76
N PHE A 90 9.42 27.61 2.16
CA PHE A 90 8.49 28.71 2.36
C PHE A 90 8.39 29.04 3.85
N SER A 91 8.30 30.32 4.18
CA SER A 91 8.02 30.79 5.54
C SER A 91 7.03 31.93 5.53
N PHE A 92 6.14 31.96 6.51
CA PHE A 92 5.21 33.03 6.79
C PHE A 92 5.33 33.44 8.26
N SER A 93 5.57 34.74 8.50
CA SER A 93 5.78 35.29 9.83
C SER A 93 4.86 36.49 10.06
N ILE A 94 4.20 36.48 11.21
CA ILE A 94 3.33 37.53 11.72
C ILE A 94 3.92 38.02 13.03
N GLY A 95 4.29 39.30 13.08
CA GLY A 95 4.84 39.94 14.26
C GLY A 95 3.87 39.97 15.45
N THR A 96 4.39 40.46 16.57
CA THR A 96 3.67 40.42 17.85
C THR A 96 2.39 41.27 17.81
N LEU A 97 1.33 40.79 18.49
CA LEU A 97 0.03 41.48 18.61
C LEU A 97 -0.58 41.89 17.24
N THR A 98 -0.20 41.18 16.19
CA THR A 98 -0.60 41.42 14.81
C THR A 98 -1.28 40.19 14.26
N THR A 99 -2.29 40.40 13.41
CA THR A 99 -3.00 39.33 12.70
C THR A 99 -2.82 39.50 11.21
N GLY A 100 -2.75 38.38 10.50
CA GLY A 100 -2.48 38.39 9.07
C GLY A 100 -2.83 37.06 8.42
N ARG A 101 -2.73 37.06 7.09
CA ARG A 101 -2.98 35.90 6.24
C ARG A 101 -1.99 35.89 5.08
N VAL A 102 -1.63 34.70 4.65
CA VAL A 102 -0.95 34.44 3.38
C VAL A 102 -1.79 33.50 2.52
N ILE A 103 -1.77 33.73 1.21
CA ILE A 103 -2.18 32.77 0.19
C ILE A 103 -0.97 32.49 -0.70
N ILE A 104 -0.64 31.23 -0.86
CA ILE A 104 0.22 30.73 -1.93
C ILE A 104 -0.73 30.22 -3.01
N GLN A 105 -0.60 30.75 -4.22
CA GLN A 105 -1.44 30.36 -5.35
C GLN A 105 -0.57 29.81 -6.49
N TRP A 106 -1.07 28.77 -7.12
CA TRP A 106 -0.61 28.24 -8.40
C TRP A 106 -1.80 28.28 -9.35
N ASP A 107 -1.82 29.27 -10.24
CA ASP A 107 -2.98 29.54 -11.11
C ASP A 107 -2.58 29.81 -12.57
N GLY A 108 -1.28 29.68 -12.90
CA GLY A 108 -0.73 29.85 -14.24
C GLY A 108 -0.62 31.29 -14.74
N THR A 109 -0.99 32.32 -13.96
CA THR A 109 -0.88 33.73 -14.35
C THR A 109 0.15 34.48 -13.53
N ASP A 110 1.36 34.68 -14.06
CA ASP A 110 2.42 35.42 -13.36
C ASP A 110 1.98 36.79 -12.86
N GLY A 111 2.26 37.07 -11.58
CA GLY A 111 2.26 38.45 -11.07
C GLY A 111 0.88 39.03 -10.85
N ALA A 112 -0.17 38.21 -10.84
CA ALA A 112 -1.53 38.65 -10.61
C ALA A 112 -2.04 38.18 -9.24
N CYS A 113 -2.33 39.11 -8.33
CA CYS A 113 -2.84 38.80 -6.98
C CYS A 113 -4.32 38.36 -6.97
N THR A 114 -4.87 38.13 -8.15
CA THR A 114 -6.25 37.70 -8.35
C THR A 114 -6.21 36.32 -8.95
N LEU A 115 -6.79 35.36 -8.23
CA LEU A 115 -6.91 33.97 -8.66
C LEU A 115 -7.43 33.87 -10.10
N ASN A 116 -6.63 33.30 -10.99
CA ASN A 116 -7.06 32.75 -12.26
C ASN A 116 -7.50 31.29 -12.07
N ASP A 117 -8.74 31.11 -11.63
CA ASP A 117 -9.34 29.82 -11.27
C ASP A 117 -9.41 28.77 -12.41
N ARG A 118 -8.94 29.09 -13.60
CA ARG A 118 -8.88 28.24 -14.80
C ARG A 118 -7.52 28.27 -15.50
N GLY A 119 -6.50 28.90 -14.91
CA GLY A 119 -5.27 29.21 -15.62
C GLY A 119 -4.25 28.07 -15.69
N LEU A 120 -4.36 27.04 -14.84
CA LEU A 120 -3.54 25.83 -14.92
C LEU A 120 -4.00 24.84 -16.01
N ALA A 121 -5.24 24.96 -16.50
CA ALA A 121 -5.84 23.98 -17.40
C ALA A 121 -5.00 23.81 -18.71
N PRO A 122 -4.72 22.57 -19.15
CA PRO A 122 -5.24 21.30 -18.65
C PRO A 122 -4.24 20.60 -17.70
N LEU A 123 -4.25 20.95 -16.41
CA LEU A 123 -3.56 20.16 -15.41
C LEU A 123 -4.46 19.00 -14.97
N SER A 124 -3.97 17.77 -15.09
CA SER A 124 -4.61 16.60 -14.50
C SER A 124 -3.85 16.18 -13.26
N LEU A 125 -4.55 16.10 -12.14
CA LEU A 125 -4.16 15.35 -10.95
C LEU A 125 -4.91 14.02 -10.93
N ASN A 126 -4.41 13.01 -10.23
CA ASN A 126 -5.16 11.78 -10.10
C ASN A 126 -6.24 11.98 -8.99
N PRO A 127 -7.53 11.73 -9.27
CA PRO A 127 -8.59 11.89 -8.27
C PRO A 127 -8.45 10.95 -7.06
N ASP A 128 -7.72 9.84 -7.18
CA ASP A 128 -7.49 8.86 -6.09
C ASP A 128 -6.36 9.30 -5.13
N ASP A 129 -5.82 10.48 -5.38
CA ASP A 129 -4.57 10.98 -4.86
C ASP A 129 -4.86 12.13 -3.87
N GLY A 130 -3.92 13.01 -3.57
CA GLY A 130 -4.14 14.02 -2.53
C GLY A 130 -2.97 14.93 -2.32
N ILE A 131 -3.14 15.92 -1.44
CA ILE A 131 -2.07 16.88 -1.16
C ILE A 131 -1.19 16.37 -0.02
N SER A 132 0.10 16.19 -0.29
CA SER A 132 1.13 15.98 0.73
C SER A 132 1.91 17.28 0.95
N MET A 133 2.22 17.59 2.20
CA MET A 133 3.06 18.72 2.57
C MET A 133 3.93 18.39 3.78
N LEU A 134 5.15 18.91 3.80
CA LEU A 134 6.01 18.88 4.99
C LEU A 134 5.92 20.23 5.70
N VAL A 135 5.30 20.22 6.87
CA VAL A 135 5.21 21.36 7.78
C VAL A 135 6.42 21.33 8.71
N GLU A 136 7.30 22.31 8.59
CA GLU A 136 8.54 22.38 9.36
C GLU A 136 8.39 23.16 10.66
N GLN A 137 7.50 24.15 10.66
CA GLN A 137 7.30 25.02 11.81
C GLN A 137 5.87 25.57 11.85
N VAL A 138 5.30 25.61 13.06
CA VAL A 138 4.09 26.33 13.46
C VAL A 138 4.26 26.72 14.93
N ASP A 139 4.42 27.99 15.27
CA ASP A 139 4.64 28.39 16.68
C ASP A 139 3.34 28.47 17.52
N THR A 140 2.22 28.75 16.87
CA THR A 140 0.89 28.93 17.47
C THR A 140 -0.14 28.21 16.61
N GLY A 141 -1.07 27.49 17.25
CA GLY A 141 -2.08 26.72 16.53
C GLY A 141 -2.84 27.55 15.49
N THR A 142 -2.96 27.01 14.28
CA THR A 142 -3.53 27.67 13.10
C THR A 142 -4.31 26.64 12.26
N ASN A 143 -4.96 27.11 11.20
CA ASN A 143 -5.54 26.27 10.17
C ASN A 143 -4.81 26.49 8.86
N ILE A 144 -4.47 25.40 8.19
CA ILE A 144 -4.06 25.39 6.78
C ILE A 144 -5.33 25.08 5.97
N ILE A 145 -5.68 25.96 5.03
CA ILE A 145 -6.82 25.75 4.14
C ILE A 145 -6.29 25.47 2.75
N LEU A 146 -6.69 24.33 2.21
CA LEU A 146 -6.37 23.88 0.86
C LEU A 146 -7.59 24.07 -0.04
N ARG A 147 -7.34 24.49 -1.27
CA ARG A 147 -8.37 24.57 -2.32
C ARG A 147 -7.80 24.09 -3.64
N VAL A 148 -8.54 23.22 -4.31
CA VAL A 148 -8.26 22.78 -5.68
C VAL A 148 -9.46 23.20 -6.52
N TYR A 149 -9.22 24.03 -7.53
CA TYR A 149 -10.25 24.61 -8.37
C TYR A 149 -10.28 23.91 -9.71
N THR A 150 -11.48 23.62 -10.22
CA THR A 150 -11.73 23.58 -11.67
C THR A 150 -12.17 24.96 -12.14
N ASN A 151 -12.95 25.66 -11.31
CA ASN A 151 -13.28 27.08 -11.44
C ASN A 151 -13.90 27.61 -10.13
N SER A 152 -14.21 28.90 -10.05
CA SER A 152 -14.80 29.56 -8.87
C SER A 152 -16.17 29.04 -8.44
N SER A 153 -16.89 28.31 -9.29
CA SER A 153 -18.15 27.65 -8.93
C SER A 153 -17.96 26.18 -8.55
N ASP A 154 -16.88 25.54 -8.99
CA ASP A 154 -16.62 24.10 -8.86
C ASP A 154 -15.19 23.89 -8.33
N TYR A 155 -15.08 23.66 -7.03
CA TYR A 155 -13.80 23.44 -6.35
C TYR A 155 -13.98 22.58 -5.10
N SER A 156 -12.91 21.91 -4.69
CA SER A 156 -12.88 21.11 -3.45
C SER A 156 -11.97 21.80 -2.44
N THR A 157 -12.35 21.79 -1.16
CA THR A 157 -11.57 22.45 -0.09
C THR A 157 -11.39 21.58 1.14
N PHE A 158 -10.21 21.66 1.77
CA PHE A 158 -9.92 20.97 3.02
C PHE A 158 -9.35 21.95 4.04
N THR A 159 -9.72 21.77 5.31
CA THR A 159 -9.15 22.55 6.41
C THR A 159 -8.40 21.61 7.35
N TYR A 160 -7.09 21.81 7.44
CA TYR A 160 -6.23 21.11 8.37
C TYR A 160 -5.97 21.96 9.62
N PRO A 161 -6.54 21.61 10.78
CA PRO A 161 -6.17 22.25 12.03
C PRO A 161 -4.80 21.75 12.48
N VAL A 162 -3.88 22.67 12.77
CA VAL A 162 -2.59 22.37 13.43
C VAL A 162 -2.74 22.79 14.90
N PRO A 163 -3.07 21.86 15.83
CA PRO A 163 -3.53 22.22 17.17
C PRO A 163 -2.39 22.50 18.17
N TYR A 164 -1.16 22.10 17.85
CA TYR A 164 0.02 22.27 18.70
C TYR A 164 1.15 22.97 17.92
N ALA A 165 2.11 23.51 18.68
CA ALA A 165 3.31 24.08 18.08
C ALA A 165 4.21 22.97 17.50
N ILE A 166 4.61 23.13 16.25
CA ILE A 166 5.62 22.33 15.57
C ILE A 166 6.88 23.20 15.54
N ASP A 167 7.95 22.76 16.16
CA ASP A 167 9.25 23.44 16.13
C ASP A 167 10.34 22.45 15.72
N PRO A 168 11.32 22.87 14.90
CA PRO A 168 12.48 22.05 14.60
C PRO A 168 13.17 21.51 15.87
N PRO A 169 13.54 20.22 15.90
CA PRO A 169 13.67 19.30 14.77
C PRO A 169 12.38 18.51 14.44
N ASN A 170 11.26 18.78 15.10
CA ASN A 170 10.01 18.07 14.82
C ASN A 170 9.39 18.65 13.54
N THR A 171 9.14 17.79 12.55
CA THR A 171 8.43 18.13 11.33
C THR A 171 7.24 17.20 11.18
N GLU A 172 6.22 17.65 10.44
CA GLU A 172 5.01 16.88 10.22
C GLU A 172 4.74 16.74 8.73
N ILE A 173 4.72 15.50 8.24
CA ILE A 173 4.20 15.20 6.90
C ILE A 173 2.69 15.10 7.02
N ALA A 174 2.00 16.14 6.58
CA ALA A 174 0.56 16.16 6.51
C ALA A 174 0.12 15.70 5.13
N TYR A 175 -0.83 14.77 5.11
CA TYR A 175 -1.38 14.19 3.90
C TYR A 175 -2.90 14.29 3.93
N PHE A 176 -3.47 14.77 2.83
CA PHE A 176 -4.90 15.06 2.70
C PHE A 176 -5.42 14.42 1.40
N PRO A 177 -6.09 13.25 1.48
CA PRO A 177 -6.64 12.62 0.29
C PRO A 177 -7.75 13.51 -0.26
N PHE A 178 -7.87 13.61 -1.59
CA PHE A 178 -8.89 14.47 -2.22
C PHE A 178 -10.32 14.11 -1.78
N GLU A 179 -10.60 12.83 -1.49
CA GLU A 179 -11.88 12.37 -0.93
C GLU A 179 -12.28 13.01 0.40
N SER A 180 -11.30 13.52 1.17
CA SER A 180 -11.55 14.20 2.45
C SER A 180 -11.94 15.67 2.27
N PHE A 181 -11.81 16.21 1.06
CA PHE A 181 -12.13 17.59 0.77
C PHE A 181 -13.65 17.74 0.70
N THR A 182 -14.15 18.90 1.14
CA THR A 182 -15.53 19.29 0.98
C THR A 182 -15.73 19.93 -0.39
N ASP A 183 -16.62 19.37 -1.19
CA ASP A 183 -16.96 19.90 -2.50
C ASP A 183 -17.85 21.14 -2.40
N ILE A 184 -17.50 22.16 -3.18
CA ILE A 184 -18.29 23.34 -3.44
C ILE A 184 -18.73 23.30 -4.91
N GLY A 185 -20.04 23.48 -5.13
CA GLY A 185 -20.62 23.25 -6.45
C GLY A 185 -20.60 21.76 -6.80
N ASN A 186 -19.97 21.41 -7.93
CA ASN A 186 -19.77 20.02 -8.32
C ASN A 186 -18.47 19.40 -7.75
N GLY A 187 -17.69 20.14 -6.95
CA GLY A 187 -16.34 19.74 -6.56
C GLY A 187 -15.32 20.02 -7.66
N ALA A 188 -14.05 19.75 -7.36
CA ALA A 188 -12.99 19.81 -8.34
C ALA A 188 -13.07 18.61 -9.29
N ASP A 189 -13.04 18.89 -10.59
CA ASP A 189 -12.65 17.93 -11.62
C ASP A 189 -11.11 17.84 -11.64
N PHE A 190 -10.57 16.81 -11.00
CA PHE A 190 -9.13 16.58 -10.93
C PHE A 190 -8.50 16.28 -12.30
N SER A 191 -9.29 15.98 -13.34
CA SER A 191 -8.78 15.87 -14.71
C SER A 191 -8.63 17.22 -15.43
N ASP A 192 -9.18 18.29 -14.86
CA ASP A 192 -9.14 19.67 -15.37
C ASP A 192 -8.98 20.68 -14.22
N VAL A 193 -7.82 20.60 -13.55
CA VAL A 193 -7.45 21.53 -12.47
C VAL A 193 -7.10 22.89 -13.06
N GLY A 194 -7.86 23.90 -12.63
CA GLY A 194 -7.74 25.29 -13.01
C GLY A 194 -6.84 26.12 -12.10
N ALA A 195 -6.79 25.83 -10.79
CA ALA A 195 -5.88 26.47 -9.83
C ALA A 195 -5.74 25.67 -8.52
N ILE A 196 -4.69 25.94 -7.75
CA ILE A 196 -4.47 25.38 -6.40
C ILE A 196 -4.10 26.54 -5.45
N GLU A 197 -4.67 26.56 -4.25
CA GLU A 197 -4.31 27.50 -3.19
C GLU A 197 -3.97 26.80 -1.87
N VAL A 198 -2.97 27.35 -1.18
CA VAL A 198 -2.71 27.11 0.25
C VAL A 198 -2.88 28.44 0.98
N GLU A 199 -3.80 28.48 1.94
CA GLU A 199 -4.05 29.65 2.78
C GLU A 199 -3.71 29.34 4.24
N VAL A 200 -2.99 30.27 4.88
CA VAL A 200 -2.69 30.22 6.32
C VAL A 200 -2.97 31.59 6.92
N SER A 201 -3.61 31.62 8.08
CA SER A 201 -3.90 32.87 8.80
C SER A 201 -3.73 32.70 10.29
N GLY A 202 -3.41 33.79 10.99
CA GLY A 202 -3.15 33.69 12.43
C GLY A 202 -2.87 35.02 13.10
N SER A 203 -2.37 34.90 14.33
CA SER A 203 -2.03 36.01 15.22
C SER A 203 -0.69 35.71 15.88
N SER A 204 0.34 36.52 15.66
CA SER A 204 1.70 36.26 16.18
C SER A 204 2.14 34.82 15.87
N LEU A 205 2.26 34.54 14.56
CA LEU A 205 2.40 33.21 13.98
C LEU A 205 3.68 33.15 13.13
N ASP A 206 4.48 32.13 13.35
CA ASP A 206 5.55 31.67 12.47
C ASP A 206 5.17 30.29 11.89
N PHE A 207 5.16 30.19 10.57
CA PHE A 207 4.75 29.01 9.80
C PHE A 207 5.77 28.71 8.70
N ALA A 208 6.13 27.44 8.50
CA ALA A 208 7.08 27.04 7.44
C ALA A 208 6.69 25.74 6.75
N LEU A 209 6.92 25.69 5.43
CA LEU A 209 6.75 24.51 4.58
C LEU A 209 8.04 24.24 3.81
N ASP A 210 8.35 22.96 3.60
CA ASP A 210 9.43 22.53 2.69
C ASP A 210 8.90 22.18 1.29
N PHE A 211 7.75 21.53 1.21
CA PHE A 211 7.12 21.21 -0.08
C PHE A 211 5.59 21.08 0.00
N VAL A 212 4.96 21.13 -1.17
CA VAL A 212 3.56 20.75 -1.44
C VAL A 212 3.54 19.88 -2.69
N ASN A 213 2.95 18.69 -2.66
CA ASN A 213 2.87 17.77 -3.80
C ASN A 213 1.46 17.18 -3.94
N SER A 214 1.07 16.82 -5.17
CA SER A 214 0.05 15.80 -5.37
C SER A 214 0.74 14.45 -5.26
N ASP A 215 0.29 13.64 -4.31
CA ASP A 215 0.90 12.37 -3.97
C ASP A 215 -0.12 11.23 -3.87
N LEU A 216 0.14 10.24 -4.70
CA LEU A 216 -0.65 9.02 -4.87
C LEU A 216 0.03 7.84 -4.18
N THR A 217 1.19 8.03 -3.53
CA THR A 217 1.90 6.94 -2.86
C THR A 217 1.06 6.40 -1.71
N ARG A 218 0.33 5.35 -2.07
CA ARG A 218 -0.23 4.39 -1.16
C ARG A 218 0.44 3.09 -1.48
N ASP A 219 0.59 2.28 -0.47
CA ASP A 219 0.72 0.86 -0.71
C ASP A 219 -0.72 0.30 -0.65
N PHE A 220 -1.12 -0.38 -1.72
CA PHE A 220 -2.42 -1.03 -1.86
C PHE A 220 -2.20 -2.54 -1.88
N GLY A 221 -3.28 -3.29 -1.68
CA GLY A 221 -3.25 -4.72 -1.96
C GLY A 221 -3.45 -5.05 -3.44
N ASP A 222 -3.20 -6.31 -3.79
CA ASP A 222 -3.26 -6.81 -5.15
C ASP A 222 -3.98 -8.17 -5.29
N LEU A 223 -4.73 -8.56 -4.24
CA LEU A 223 -5.56 -9.76 -4.21
C LEU A 223 -6.36 -9.97 -5.50
N PRO A 224 -6.72 -11.23 -5.84
CA PRO A 224 -7.56 -11.51 -7.01
C PRO A 224 -8.88 -10.73 -7.05
N SER A 225 -9.45 -10.54 -8.25
CA SER A 225 -10.65 -9.70 -8.44
C SER A 225 -11.89 -10.09 -7.62
N ALA A 226 -11.93 -11.28 -7.04
CA ALA A 226 -12.96 -11.66 -6.09
C ALA A 226 -12.98 -10.77 -4.83
N TYR A 227 -11.83 -10.20 -4.45
CA TYR A 227 -11.62 -9.35 -3.28
C TYR A 227 -11.64 -7.85 -3.61
N ASP A 228 -12.10 -7.43 -4.79
CA ASP A 228 -12.12 -6.02 -5.21
C ASP A 228 -12.92 -5.13 -4.22
N ASN A 229 -13.88 -5.71 -3.50
CA ASN A 229 -14.67 -5.02 -2.47
C ASN A 229 -13.88 -4.62 -1.23
N ILE A 230 -12.65 -5.10 -1.07
CA ILE A 230 -11.73 -4.72 0.02
C ILE A 230 -10.35 -4.28 -0.50
N THR A 231 -10.14 -4.27 -1.81
CA THR A 231 -8.83 -3.98 -2.43
C THR A 231 -8.87 -2.65 -3.17
N LEU A 232 -9.92 -2.40 -3.95
CA LEU A 232 -10.05 -1.17 -4.73
C LEU A 232 -10.44 0.02 -3.85
N PHE A 233 -9.86 1.17 -4.14
CA PHE A 233 -10.11 2.46 -3.52
C PHE A 233 -11.58 2.85 -3.58
N ALA A 234 -12.25 2.60 -4.72
CA ALA A 234 -13.69 2.83 -4.88
C ALA A 234 -14.58 2.10 -3.85
N ASN A 235 -14.04 1.05 -3.22
CA ASN A 235 -14.71 0.28 -2.17
C ASN A 235 -14.09 0.53 -0.78
N ASP A 236 -13.36 1.63 -0.61
CA ASP A 236 -12.56 1.94 0.58
C ASP A 236 -11.59 0.82 0.93
N GLY A 237 -10.91 0.27 -0.09
CA GLY A 237 -9.96 -0.83 0.06
C GLY A 237 -8.83 -0.55 1.05
N ALA A 238 -8.20 -1.63 1.53
CA ALA A 238 -7.02 -1.55 2.37
C ALA A 238 -5.91 -0.80 1.65
N ARG A 239 -5.35 0.21 2.33
CA ARG A 239 -4.23 1.00 1.83
C ARG A 239 -3.46 1.64 2.98
N HIS A 240 -2.16 1.84 2.81
CA HIS A 240 -1.36 2.65 3.74
C HIS A 240 -0.76 3.86 3.07
N ILE A 241 -0.59 4.94 3.83
CA ILE A 241 0.44 5.93 3.53
C ILE A 241 1.77 5.32 3.98
N PRO A 242 2.73 5.09 3.08
CA PRO A 242 4.02 4.51 3.43
C PRO A 242 4.72 5.30 4.54
N GLY A 243 5.52 4.59 5.32
CA GLY A 243 6.33 5.20 6.36
C GLY A 243 7.56 4.36 6.68
N ASN A 244 7.99 4.40 7.94
CA ASN A 244 9.17 3.68 8.39
C ASN A 244 8.84 2.32 9.03
N VAL A 245 7.55 1.97 9.13
CA VAL A 245 7.04 0.65 9.52
C VAL A 245 6.60 -0.08 8.26
N TYR A 246 7.22 -1.21 7.96
CA TYR A 246 6.93 -2.03 6.78
C TYR A 246 7.43 -3.47 7.00
N LEU A 247 7.12 -4.36 6.09
CA LEU A 247 7.53 -5.74 6.02
C LEU A 247 8.61 -5.91 4.93
N GLY A 248 9.51 -6.88 5.10
CA GLY A 248 10.51 -7.19 4.07
C GLY A 248 11.65 -6.18 3.98
N LEU A 249 12.07 -5.87 2.74
CA LEU A 249 13.27 -5.08 2.43
C LEU A 249 12.98 -3.61 2.12
N GLY A 250 11.72 -3.25 1.94
CA GLY A 250 11.26 -1.91 1.62
C GLY A 250 9.76 -1.97 1.34
N ILE A 251 9.14 -0.81 1.39
CA ILE A 251 7.77 -0.57 0.94
C ILE A 251 7.83 0.03 -0.46
N ASP A 252 7.03 -0.49 -1.39
CA ASP A 252 6.71 0.19 -2.63
C ASP A 252 5.30 0.75 -2.58
N THR A 253 4.91 1.39 -3.67
CA THR A 253 3.73 2.24 -3.70
C THR A 253 3.02 2.02 -5.01
N ASP A 254 1.72 1.83 -4.92
CA ASP A 254 0.90 1.31 -5.98
C ASP A 254 -0.12 2.33 -6.48
N ALA A 255 -0.51 2.14 -7.73
CA ALA A 255 -1.79 2.65 -8.20
C ALA A 255 -2.94 1.93 -7.49
N ASP A 256 -4.16 2.49 -7.57
CA ASP A 256 -5.37 1.90 -6.97
C ASP A 256 -5.49 0.40 -7.29
N GLY A 257 -5.32 -0.43 -6.25
CA GLY A 257 -5.54 -1.87 -6.23
C GLY A 257 -4.98 -2.62 -7.44
N GLN A 258 -3.83 -3.26 -7.31
CA GLN A 258 -3.13 -3.90 -8.42
C GLN A 258 -3.62 -5.35 -8.68
N THR A 259 -4.93 -5.57 -8.57
CA THR A 259 -5.62 -6.86 -8.63
C THR A 259 -5.03 -7.84 -9.65
N SER A 260 -4.54 -8.98 -9.16
CA SER A 260 -3.94 -10.02 -10.00
C SER A 260 -4.39 -11.43 -9.60
N PRO A 261 -4.47 -12.41 -10.53
CA PRO A 261 -4.90 -13.77 -10.18
C PRO A 261 -3.99 -14.50 -9.18
N THR A 262 -2.76 -14.02 -9.01
CA THR A 262 -1.71 -14.66 -8.21
C THR A 262 -1.26 -13.83 -7.02
N ALA A 263 -1.86 -12.66 -6.76
CA ALA A 263 -1.33 -11.67 -5.81
C ALA A 263 0.16 -11.41 -6.10
N THR A 264 0.44 -10.95 -7.33
CA THR A 264 1.76 -10.49 -7.79
C THR A 264 1.69 -9.28 -8.76
N GLY A 265 0.68 -8.43 -8.66
CA GLY A 265 0.34 -7.38 -9.64
C GLY A 265 1.03 -6.05 -9.42
N ASP A 266 1.29 -5.72 -8.16
CA ASP A 266 2.13 -4.62 -7.63
C ASP A 266 3.62 -4.81 -7.93
N ASN A 267 4.12 -6.05 -7.97
CA ASN A 267 5.50 -6.47 -8.29
C ASN A 267 6.12 -5.98 -9.62
N THR A 268 5.38 -5.24 -10.43
CA THR A 268 5.72 -4.97 -11.83
C THR A 268 6.59 -3.73 -12.03
N ASP A 269 6.90 -2.98 -10.97
CA ASP A 269 7.76 -1.79 -11.01
C ASP A 269 9.26 -2.08 -10.75
N GLY A 270 9.59 -3.29 -10.29
CA GLY A 270 10.96 -3.78 -10.11
C GLY A 270 11.38 -4.05 -8.67
N THR A 271 10.53 -3.77 -7.68
CA THR A 271 10.59 -4.34 -6.33
C THR A 271 9.55 -5.44 -6.19
N ASN A 272 9.89 -6.47 -5.41
CA ASN A 272 8.94 -7.50 -4.97
C ASN A 272 8.90 -7.28 -3.47
N ASP A 273 7.78 -6.81 -2.99
CA ASP A 273 7.50 -6.40 -1.62
C ASP A 273 6.90 -7.55 -0.81
N GLU A 274 6.42 -8.64 -1.44
CA GLU A 274 6.00 -9.91 -0.79
C GLU A 274 7.13 -10.74 -0.17
N GLN A 275 8.09 -10.06 0.43
CA GLN A 275 9.24 -10.60 1.15
C GLN A 275 9.03 -10.52 2.66
N GLY A 276 7.97 -9.85 3.08
CA GLY A 276 7.56 -9.65 4.46
C GLY A 276 7.17 -10.90 5.21
N ILE A 277 6.30 -11.70 4.60
CA ILE A 277 5.69 -12.87 5.23
C ILE A 277 6.06 -14.12 4.43
N ASN A 278 6.84 -14.99 5.04
CA ASN A 278 7.28 -16.24 4.41
C ASN A 278 6.72 -17.44 5.14
N ALA A 279 5.99 -18.31 4.44
CA ALA A 279 5.67 -19.63 4.95
C ALA A 279 6.97 -20.42 5.22
N THR A 280 7.20 -20.86 6.45
CA THR A 280 8.46 -21.53 6.82
C THR A 280 8.58 -22.88 6.10
N THR A 281 9.53 -23.02 5.17
CA THR A 281 9.81 -24.27 4.46
C THR A 281 10.06 -25.42 5.42
N GLY A 282 9.29 -26.51 5.32
CA GLY A 282 9.41 -27.69 6.18
C GLY A 282 8.71 -27.59 7.53
N SER A 283 8.08 -26.44 7.85
CA SER A 283 7.02 -26.41 8.85
C SER A 283 5.78 -27.02 8.22
N ASN A 284 5.15 -27.98 8.89
CA ASN A 284 3.96 -28.65 8.35
C ASN A 284 2.82 -27.63 8.29
N TRP A 285 2.63 -26.95 7.17
CA TRP A 285 1.39 -26.22 6.90
C TRP A 285 0.36 -27.28 6.56
N GLY A 286 -0.43 -27.66 7.56
CA GLY A 286 -1.48 -28.66 7.44
C GLY A 286 -1.63 -29.50 8.69
N ASP A 287 -2.81 -30.10 8.82
CA ASP A 287 -3.20 -30.99 9.91
C ASP A 287 -3.17 -30.35 11.31
N GLY A 288 -3.71 -29.13 11.41
CA GLY A 288 -3.96 -28.46 12.69
C GLY A 288 -2.87 -27.48 13.14
N GLY A 289 -1.80 -27.29 12.37
CA GLY A 289 -0.72 -26.35 12.68
C GLY A 289 -0.09 -25.73 11.44
N GLY A 290 0.55 -24.57 11.64
CA GLY A 290 1.31 -23.84 10.63
C GLY A 290 2.25 -22.82 11.27
N GLN A 291 3.21 -22.31 10.50
CA GLN A 291 4.12 -21.27 10.96
C GLN A 291 4.61 -20.40 9.79
N PHE A 292 4.47 -19.09 9.90
CA PHE A 292 5.14 -18.14 9.00
C PHE A 292 6.25 -17.39 9.75
N ALA A 293 7.24 -16.91 8.99
CA ALA A 293 8.19 -15.92 9.43
C ALA A 293 7.69 -14.53 9.01
N VAL A 294 7.71 -13.59 9.95
CA VAL A 294 7.47 -12.16 9.73
C VAL A 294 8.82 -11.48 9.74
N ASN A 295 9.20 -10.84 8.65
CA ASN A 295 10.34 -9.93 8.58
C ASN A 295 9.79 -8.50 8.63
N ALA A 296 9.82 -7.85 9.80
CA ALA A 296 9.30 -6.49 9.96
C ALA A 296 10.44 -5.49 10.14
N THR A 297 10.34 -4.33 9.49
CA THR A 297 11.14 -3.16 9.80
C THR A 297 10.34 -2.22 10.68
N VAL A 298 10.86 -1.90 11.87
CA VAL A 298 10.21 -1.04 12.84
C VAL A 298 11.21 -0.02 13.39
N PRO A 299 10.89 1.29 13.41
CA PRO A 299 11.77 2.31 13.95
C PRO A 299 12.09 2.06 15.43
N ALA A 300 13.31 2.40 15.84
CA ALA A 300 13.73 2.26 17.23
C ALA A 300 12.84 3.05 18.22
N ALA A 301 12.23 4.15 17.76
CA ALA A 301 11.30 4.95 18.56
C ALA A 301 9.99 4.21 18.88
N ASP A 302 9.51 3.35 17.98
CA ASP A 302 8.23 2.66 18.13
C ASP A 302 8.36 1.35 18.91
N THR A 303 9.54 0.71 18.85
CA THR A 303 9.91 -0.58 19.48
C THR A 303 9.17 -1.81 18.95
N VAL A 304 7.91 -1.65 18.57
CA VAL A 304 7.03 -2.68 17.99
C VAL A 304 6.07 -2.06 16.97
N ALA A 305 5.58 -2.88 16.05
CA ALA A 305 4.49 -2.58 15.13
C ALA A 305 3.34 -3.58 15.34
N CYS A 306 2.15 -3.28 14.83
CA CYS A 306 0.97 -4.14 14.95
C CYS A 306 0.74 -4.87 13.63
N LEU A 307 0.72 -6.20 13.65
CA LEU A 307 0.45 -7.01 12.47
C LEU A 307 -0.91 -7.68 12.61
N VAL A 308 -1.72 -7.58 11.56
CA VAL A 308 -2.99 -8.30 11.41
C VAL A 308 -2.95 -9.08 10.12
N GLY A 309 -3.45 -10.32 10.13
CA GLY A 309 -3.37 -11.20 8.97
C GLY A 309 -4.59 -12.11 8.83
N TRP A 310 -5.00 -12.32 7.58
CA TRP A 310 -6.09 -13.19 7.20
C TRP A 310 -5.67 -14.21 6.13
N ILE A 311 -6.25 -15.41 6.18
CA ILE A 311 -6.12 -16.43 5.14
C ILE A 311 -7.53 -16.93 4.81
N ASP A 312 -7.91 -16.85 3.53
CA ASP A 312 -9.17 -17.40 3.02
C ASP A 312 -9.03 -18.92 2.97
N TRP A 313 -9.52 -19.60 4.01
CA TRP A 313 -9.31 -21.02 4.20
C TRP A 313 -10.20 -21.86 3.30
N ASP A 314 -11.41 -21.40 3.01
CA ASP A 314 -12.37 -22.14 2.19
C ASP A 314 -12.29 -21.80 0.69
N ASN A 315 -11.42 -20.85 0.34
CA ASN A 315 -11.19 -20.35 -1.00
C ASN A 315 -12.51 -19.84 -1.63
N SER A 316 -13.30 -19.14 -0.82
CA SER A 316 -14.57 -18.53 -1.21
C SER A 316 -14.40 -17.28 -2.07
N GLY A 317 -13.22 -16.66 -2.05
CA GLY A 317 -12.97 -15.37 -2.69
C GLY A 317 -13.31 -14.19 -1.78
N SER A 318 -13.40 -14.40 -0.47
CA SER A 318 -13.63 -13.37 0.54
C SER A 318 -13.02 -13.78 1.88
N PHE A 319 -12.66 -12.81 2.72
CA PHE A 319 -12.30 -13.10 4.12
C PHE A 319 -13.55 -13.11 5.00
N ASP A 320 -13.92 -14.30 5.47
CA ASP A 320 -15.13 -14.56 6.22
C ASP A 320 -15.02 -14.10 7.69
N VAL A 321 -15.77 -13.04 8.02
CA VAL A 321 -15.81 -12.49 9.38
C VAL A 321 -16.61 -13.42 10.31
N GLY A 322 -15.92 -14.14 11.18
CA GLY A 322 -16.54 -15.10 12.10
C GLY A 322 -16.98 -16.41 11.43
N GLY A 323 -16.65 -16.59 10.15
CA GLY A 323 -16.71 -17.88 9.48
C GLY A 323 -15.51 -18.74 9.88
N THR A 324 -15.64 -20.06 9.70
CA THR A 324 -14.55 -20.98 10.02
C THR A 324 -14.52 -22.17 9.07
N THR A 325 -13.32 -22.60 8.70
CA THR A 325 -13.09 -23.91 8.09
C THR A 325 -12.57 -24.87 9.16
N GLY A 326 -13.33 -25.92 9.46
CA GLY A 326 -12.93 -26.86 10.53
C GLY A 326 -12.90 -26.27 11.94
N GLY A 327 -13.60 -25.15 12.17
CA GLY A 327 -13.52 -24.41 13.43
C GLY A 327 -12.30 -23.49 13.54
N VAL A 328 -11.53 -23.31 12.46
CA VAL A 328 -10.41 -22.37 12.37
C VAL A 328 -10.88 -21.09 11.69
N SER A 329 -10.66 -19.94 12.34
CA SER A 329 -10.98 -18.61 11.81
C SER A 329 -9.99 -18.19 10.72
N GLU A 330 -10.47 -17.36 9.81
CA GLU A 330 -9.66 -16.74 8.76
C GLU A 330 -8.80 -15.61 9.28
N LEU A 331 -9.12 -15.00 10.43
CA LEU A 331 -8.23 -14.09 11.14
C LEU A 331 -7.10 -14.90 11.82
N VAL A 332 -5.98 -15.05 11.13
CA VAL A 332 -4.88 -15.92 11.56
C VAL A 332 -3.88 -15.23 12.49
N TYR A 333 -3.83 -13.90 12.47
CA TYR A 333 -2.91 -13.12 13.30
C TYR A 333 -3.48 -11.75 13.66
N ASN A 334 -3.32 -11.34 14.91
CA ASN A 334 -3.62 -9.98 15.40
C ASN A 334 -2.76 -9.74 16.65
N ASN A 335 -1.53 -9.28 16.48
CA ASN A 335 -0.59 -9.09 17.57
C ASN A 335 0.54 -8.12 17.19
N TRP A 336 1.33 -7.70 18.17
CA TRP A 336 2.53 -6.90 17.91
C TRP A 336 3.69 -7.75 17.40
N VAL A 337 4.56 -7.14 16.60
CA VAL A 337 5.80 -7.71 16.08
C VAL A 337 6.98 -6.78 16.38
N PHE A 338 8.17 -7.36 16.54
CA PHE A 338 9.41 -6.62 16.77
C PHE A 338 10.13 -6.37 15.45
N ASN A 339 11.03 -5.38 15.45
CA ASN A 339 11.98 -5.19 14.36
C ASN A 339 12.82 -6.47 14.13
N GLY A 340 12.97 -6.86 12.86
CA GLY A 340 13.67 -8.05 12.41
C GLY A 340 12.74 -9.26 12.19
N THR A 341 13.35 -10.42 11.97
CA THR A 341 12.61 -11.64 11.64
C THR A 341 12.14 -12.39 12.89
N THR A 342 10.83 -12.67 12.97
CA THR A 342 10.21 -13.47 14.04
C THR A 342 9.33 -14.58 13.45
N SER A 343 9.27 -15.74 14.09
CA SER A 343 8.38 -16.83 13.64
C SER A 343 7.09 -16.86 14.45
N GLN A 344 5.96 -16.95 13.76
CA GLN A 344 4.64 -16.94 14.33
C GLN A 344 3.93 -18.27 14.05
N ASN A 345 3.45 -18.93 15.09
CA ASN A 345 2.69 -20.16 14.96
C ASN A 345 1.20 -19.84 14.78
N ILE A 346 0.55 -20.56 13.88
CA ILE A 346 -0.89 -20.45 13.62
C ILE A 346 -1.56 -21.82 13.70
N VAL A 347 -2.87 -21.79 13.94
CA VAL A 347 -3.73 -22.96 13.78
C VAL A 347 -4.21 -22.99 12.33
N THR A 348 -4.21 -24.16 11.71
CA THR A 348 -4.66 -24.36 10.32
C THR A 348 -5.77 -25.41 10.30
N PRO A 349 -6.68 -25.40 9.33
CA PRO A 349 -7.64 -26.48 9.18
C PRO A 349 -6.94 -27.82 8.92
N THR A 350 -7.56 -28.91 9.37
CA THR A 350 -7.06 -30.26 9.16
C THR A 350 -7.45 -30.80 7.79
N THR A 351 -6.80 -31.88 7.37
CA THR A 351 -7.14 -32.55 6.11
C THR A 351 -8.58 -33.07 6.11
N GLY A 352 -9.10 -33.43 7.30
CA GLY A 352 -10.48 -33.87 7.48
C GLY A 352 -11.50 -32.74 7.25
N ASP A 353 -11.14 -31.51 7.60
CA ASP A 353 -12.01 -30.34 7.44
C ASP A 353 -12.25 -30.01 5.96
N TYR A 354 -11.28 -30.34 5.10
CA TYR A 354 -11.38 -30.25 3.64
C TYR A 354 -11.93 -31.50 2.95
N GLY A 355 -12.42 -32.50 3.70
CA GLY A 355 -12.91 -33.75 3.10
C GLY A 355 -11.82 -34.59 2.42
N GLY A 356 -10.55 -34.38 2.78
CA GLY A 356 -9.41 -35.16 2.31
C GLY A 356 -8.53 -34.47 1.26
N ILE A 357 -8.90 -33.28 0.77
CA ILE A 357 -8.17 -32.59 -0.30
C ILE A 357 -8.11 -31.09 0.01
N TYR A 358 -6.91 -30.58 0.29
CA TYR A 358 -6.68 -29.13 0.48
C TYR A 358 -6.92 -28.34 -0.82
N PRO A 359 -7.32 -27.06 -0.73
CA PRO A 359 -7.29 -26.15 -1.86
C PRO A 359 -5.86 -26.03 -2.41
N PRO A 360 -5.70 -25.97 -3.75
CA PRO A 360 -4.36 -25.92 -4.36
C PRO A 360 -3.62 -24.62 -4.05
N THR A 361 -4.37 -23.54 -3.83
CA THR A 361 -3.89 -22.21 -3.46
C THR A 361 -4.87 -21.60 -2.46
N LEU A 362 -4.36 -20.76 -1.57
CA LEU A 362 -5.14 -19.92 -0.68
C LEU A 362 -4.62 -18.48 -0.82
N ASN A 363 -5.52 -17.52 -0.75
CA ASN A 363 -5.13 -16.11 -0.70
C ASN A 363 -5.03 -15.64 0.75
N ALA A 364 -4.10 -14.74 1.01
CA ALA A 364 -3.87 -14.15 2.31
C ALA A 364 -3.66 -12.65 2.18
N ARG A 365 -4.02 -11.92 3.23
CA ARG A 365 -3.71 -10.49 3.38
C ARG A 365 -3.09 -10.27 4.74
N PHE A 366 -2.00 -9.54 4.78
CA PHE A 366 -1.37 -9.04 5.99
C PHE A 366 -1.34 -7.52 5.92
N ARG A 367 -1.56 -6.89 7.06
CA ARG A 367 -1.39 -5.44 7.21
C ARG A 367 -0.56 -5.17 8.43
N ILE A 368 0.54 -4.44 8.24
CA ILE A 368 1.35 -3.94 9.34
C ILE A 368 1.02 -2.47 9.59
N PHE A 369 0.87 -2.09 10.84
CA PHE A 369 0.52 -0.75 11.26
C PHE A 369 1.55 -0.25 12.27
N GLN A 370 1.83 1.05 12.24
CA GLN A 370 2.41 1.71 13.40
C GLN A 370 1.53 1.50 14.64
N ARG A 371 2.16 1.47 15.81
CA ARG A 371 1.44 1.44 17.08
C ARG A 371 0.55 2.68 17.24
N ASN A 372 -0.59 2.52 17.91
CA ASN A 372 -1.58 3.59 18.10
C ASN A 372 -2.06 4.22 16.78
N ALA A 373 -2.09 3.47 15.68
CA ALA A 373 -2.58 3.98 14.41
C ALA A 373 -3.96 4.65 14.55
N ASP A 374 -4.16 5.78 13.88
CA ASP A 374 -5.41 6.56 13.93
C ASP A 374 -6.63 5.71 13.56
N LEU A 375 -6.44 4.76 12.63
CA LEU A 375 -7.47 3.82 12.21
C LEU A 375 -7.99 2.98 13.38
N PHE A 376 -7.14 2.61 14.34
CA PHE A 376 -7.57 1.86 15.52
C PHE A 376 -8.52 2.69 16.39
N THR A 377 -8.20 3.97 16.56
CA THR A 377 -9.06 4.93 17.27
C THR A 377 -10.38 5.14 16.53
N ALA A 378 -10.33 5.31 15.20
CA ALA A 378 -11.51 5.49 14.36
C ALA A 378 -12.46 4.28 14.42
N LEU A 379 -11.90 3.07 14.53
CA LEU A 379 -12.66 1.81 14.70
C LEU A 379 -13.00 1.51 16.17
N SER A 380 -12.59 2.36 17.11
CA SER A 380 -12.78 2.15 18.55
C SER A 380 -12.25 0.80 19.04
N LEU A 381 -11.09 0.38 18.51
CA LEU A 381 -10.46 -0.87 18.91
C LEU A 381 -9.83 -0.72 20.30
N PRO A 382 -10.05 -1.68 21.23
CA PRO A 382 -9.28 -1.71 22.46
C PRO A 382 -7.82 -2.00 22.15
N LEU A 383 -6.91 -1.25 22.77
CA LEU A 383 -5.47 -1.40 22.58
C LEU A 383 -4.80 -2.00 23.81
N ASP A 384 -3.77 -2.82 23.59
CA ASP A 384 -2.88 -3.29 24.65
C ASP A 384 -1.88 -2.21 25.08
N GLY A 385 -0.97 -2.55 26.00
CA GLY A 385 0.09 -1.65 26.46
C GLY A 385 1.12 -1.28 25.39
N PHE A 386 1.12 -1.96 24.25
CA PHE A 386 1.95 -1.65 23.09
C PHE A 386 1.24 -0.75 22.08
N GLY A 387 -0.08 -0.57 22.19
CA GLY A 387 -0.86 0.24 21.26
C GLY A 387 -1.37 -0.57 20.07
N CYS A 388 -1.45 -1.90 20.20
CA CYS A 388 -1.98 -2.80 19.18
C CYS A 388 -3.36 -3.34 19.57
N PRO A 389 -4.22 -3.68 18.58
CA PRO A 389 -5.58 -4.15 18.86
C PRO A 389 -5.60 -5.43 19.70
N THR A 390 -6.29 -5.40 20.84
CA THR A 390 -6.42 -6.54 21.75
C THR A 390 -7.84 -6.66 22.29
N GLY A 391 -8.29 -7.90 22.55
CA GLY A 391 -9.61 -8.15 23.15
C GLY A 391 -10.82 -7.70 22.30
N ALA A 392 -10.60 -7.30 21.05
CA ALA A 392 -11.66 -6.97 20.12
C ALA A 392 -12.29 -8.24 19.53
N THR A 393 -13.56 -8.14 19.16
CA THR A 393 -14.23 -9.21 18.38
C THR A 393 -13.70 -9.21 16.95
N GLU A 394 -13.82 -10.35 16.27
CA GLU A 394 -13.41 -10.47 14.86
C GLU A 394 -14.16 -9.49 13.95
N ILE A 395 -15.43 -9.20 14.26
CA ILE A 395 -16.24 -8.16 13.58
C ILE A 395 -15.63 -6.76 13.73
N GLN A 396 -14.99 -6.46 14.87
CA GLN A 396 -14.32 -5.18 15.05
C GLN A 396 -12.99 -5.15 14.28
N ILE A 397 -12.23 -6.24 14.33
CA ILE A 397 -10.95 -6.37 13.62
C ILE A 397 -11.15 -6.36 12.10
N SER A 398 -12.25 -6.89 11.57
CA SER A 398 -12.53 -6.89 10.13
C SER A 398 -12.62 -5.50 9.52
N GLY A 399 -12.83 -4.45 10.31
CA GLY A 399 -12.71 -3.06 9.83
C GLY A 399 -11.31 -2.71 9.30
N LEU A 400 -10.29 -3.48 9.67
CA LEU A 400 -8.91 -3.38 9.19
C LEU A 400 -8.69 -4.10 7.84
N LEU A 401 -9.66 -4.84 7.30
CA LEU A 401 -9.58 -5.38 5.93
C LEU A 401 -9.68 -4.30 4.85
N THR A 402 -10.12 -3.11 5.25
CA THR A 402 -10.43 -1.93 4.43
C THR A 402 -9.78 -0.69 5.05
N ARG A 403 -9.95 0.48 4.42
CA ARG A 403 -9.56 1.80 4.90
C ARG A 403 -8.07 2.12 4.86
N LEU A 404 -7.85 3.43 4.79
CA LEU A 404 -6.55 4.07 4.93
C LEU A 404 -6.01 3.93 6.36
N ALA A 405 -4.72 3.57 6.44
CA ALA A 405 -3.90 3.76 7.62
C ALA A 405 -2.64 4.55 7.27
N ARG A 406 -1.99 5.13 8.28
CA ARG A 406 -0.71 5.84 8.13
C ARG A 406 0.42 4.96 8.64
N ASN A 407 1.59 5.02 7.98
CA ASN A 407 2.84 4.41 8.40
C ASN A 407 2.68 2.90 8.67
N GLY A 408 2.74 2.13 7.59
CA GLY A 408 2.53 0.70 7.55
C GLY A 408 2.43 0.24 6.10
N GLU A 409 1.91 -0.97 5.90
CA GLU A 409 1.88 -1.63 4.58
C GLU A 409 0.71 -2.63 4.46
N VAL A 410 0.27 -2.94 3.24
CA VAL A 410 -0.67 -3.98 2.84
C VAL A 410 0.05 -5.01 2.00
N GLU A 411 -0.03 -6.26 2.40
CA GLU A 411 0.79 -7.31 1.84
C GLU A 411 -0.09 -8.52 1.55
N ASP A 412 -0.31 -8.78 0.26
CA ASP A 412 -1.21 -9.81 -0.24
C ASP A 412 -0.41 -10.99 -0.79
N TYR A 413 -0.94 -12.21 -0.64
CA TYR A 413 -0.22 -13.41 -1.04
C TYR A 413 -1.15 -14.47 -1.62
N GLN A 414 -0.64 -15.26 -2.56
CA GLN A 414 -1.22 -16.54 -2.92
C GLN A 414 -0.25 -17.68 -2.62
N TRP A 415 -0.62 -18.52 -1.64
CA TRP A 415 0.22 -19.62 -1.20
C TRP A 415 -0.33 -20.97 -1.63
N GLY A 416 0.56 -21.85 -2.09
CA GLY A 416 0.22 -23.24 -2.38
C GLY A 416 0.15 -24.08 -1.10
N PHE A 417 -1.04 -24.63 -0.79
CA PHE A 417 -1.19 -25.61 0.28
C PHE A 417 -1.09 -27.02 -0.32
N SER A 418 -0.01 -27.73 -0.01
CA SER A 418 0.19 -29.11 -0.46
C SER A 418 0.27 -30.05 0.73
N PRO A 419 -0.31 -31.27 0.64
CA PRO A 419 -0.17 -32.25 1.71
C PRO A 419 1.32 -32.58 1.93
N THR A 420 1.73 -32.63 3.20
CA THR A 420 3.09 -32.98 3.63
C THR A 420 3.46 -34.44 3.36
N ALA A 421 2.51 -35.26 2.89
CA ALA A 421 2.72 -36.66 2.55
C ALA A 421 1.88 -37.10 1.33
N VAL A 422 2.54 -37.75 0.37
CA VAL A 422 1.88 -38.49 -0.71
C VAL A 422 1.59 -39.90 -0.22
N THR A 423 0.32 -40.29 -0.16
CA THR A 423 -0.03 -41.71 0.01
C THR A 423 0.08 -42.41 -1.34
N LEU A 424 1.08 -43.27 -1.52
CA LEU A 424 1.23 -44.08 -2.73
C LEU A 424 0.08 -45.10 -2.81
N GLN A 425 -0.94 -44.79 -3.59
CA GLN A 425 -2.16 -45.61 -3.71
C GLN A 425 -1.90 -46.98 -4.38
N SER A 426 -0.92 -47.05 -5.29
CA SER A 426 -0.38 -48.31 -5.79
C SER A 426 1.02 -48.11 -6.41
N ILE A 427 1.90 -49.09 -6.25
CA ILE A 427 3.10 -49.25 -7.08
C ILE A 427 2.87 -50.49 -7.92
N THR A 428 2.87 -50.34 -9.25
CA THR A 428 2.92 -51.47 -10.17
C THR A 428 4.32 -51.54 -10.76
N ALA A 429 5.07 -52.60 -10.41
CA ALA A 429 6.35 -52.89 -11.03
C ALA A 429 6.13 -53.85 -12.21
N GLU A 430 6.23 -53.34 -13.43
CA GLU A 430 6.26 -54.19 -14.63
C GLU A 430 7.71 -54.54 -14.99
N SER A 431 8.02 -55.83 -15.01
CA SER A 431 9.31 -56.33 -15.50
C SER A 431 9.33 -56.27 -17.03
N ASN A 432 10.27 -55.52 -17.60
CA ASN A 432 10.57 -55.55 -19.05
C ASN A 432 11.27 -56.85 -19.49
N ASN A 433 11.44 -57.85 -18.62
CA ASN A 433 12.16 -59.07 -18.94
C ASN A 433 11.49 -60.31 -18.36
N THR A 434 10.62 -60.93 -19.17
CA THR A 434 9.94 -62.19 -18.86
C THR A 434 10.90 -63.37 -18.67
N LEU A 435 12.17 -63.27 -19.11
CA LEU A 435 13.15 -64.36 -19.04
C LEU A 435 13.60 -64.67 -17.61
N VAL A 436 13.69 -63.68 -16.71
CA VAL A 436 14.23 -63.89 -15.35
C VAL A 436 13.24 -64.67 -14.47
N ILE A 437 11.94 -64.40 -14.60
CA ILE A 437 10.89 -65.10 -13.84
C ILE A 437 10.75 -66.56 -14.31
N SER A 438 10.79 -66.79 -15.63
CA SER A 438 10.80 -68.14 -16.18
C SER A 438 12.03 -68.94 -15.76
N LEU A 439 13.21 -68.30 -15.69
CA LEU A 439 14.44 -68.97 -15.27
C LEU A 439 14.40 -69.37 -13.79
N ILE A 440 13.88 -68.50 -12.91
CA ILE A 440 13.68 -68.81 -11.49
C ILE A 440 12.67 -69.94 -11.30
N GLY A 441 11.57 -69.94 -12.07
CA GLY A 441 10.57 -71.01 -12.05
C GLY A 441 11.13 -72.37 -12.49
N VAL A 442 11.94 -72.40 -13.56
CA VAL A 442 12.58 -73.63 -14.05
C VAL A 442 13.65 -74.14 -13.07
N LEU A 443 14.43 -73.23 -12.45
CA LEU A 443 15.45 -73.61 -11.46
C LEU A 443 14.80 -74.20 -10.20
N ALA A 444 13.69 -73.63 -9.74
CA ALA A 444 12.92 -74.15 -8.61
C ALA A 444 12.35 -75.55 -8.90
N LEU A 445 11.81 -75.77 -10.10
CA LEU A 445 11.32 -77.10 -10.51
C LEU A 445 12.45 -78.14 -10.62
N ALA A 446 13.62 -77.74 -11.13
CA ALA A 446 14.80 -78.62 -11.21
C ALA A 446 15.31 -79.02 -9.82
N LEU A 447 15.34 -78.09 -8.86
CA LEU A 447 15.74 -78.37 -7.48
C LEU A 447 14.75 -79.30 -6.75
N VAL A 448 13.45 -79.12 -6.96
CA VAL A 448 12.41 -80.00 -6.40
C VAL A 448 12.50 -81.42 -6.98
N SER A 449 12.76 -81.55 -8.28
CA SER A 449 12.89 -82.86 -8.93
C SER A 449 14.18 -83.58 -8.56
N VAL A 450 15.31 -82.88 -8.41
CA VAL A 450 16.55 -83.45 -7.85
C VAL A 450 16.36 -83.88 -6.39
N GLY A 451 15.70 -83.04 -5.57
CA GLY A 451 15.35 -83.39 -4.19
C GLY A 451 14.47 -84.63 -4.09
N TYR A 452 13.46 -84.75 -4.96
CA TYR A 452 12.57 -85.92 -5.01
C TYR A 452 13.30 -87.20 -5.43
N VAL A 453 14.21 -87.13 -6.41
CA VAL A 453 15.02 -88.28 -6.84
C VAL A 453 15.98 -88.73 -5.73
N LEU A 454 16.63 -87.79 -5.04
CA LEU A 454 17.51 -88.11 -3.91
C LEU A 454 16.75 -88.71 -2.73
N TYR A 455 15.54 -88.20 -2.43
CA TYR A 455 14.66 -88.75 -1.40
C TYR A 455 14.22 -90.19 -1.73
N ARG A 456 13.79 -90.47 -2.97
CA ARG A 456 13.45 -91.84 -3.40
C ARG A 456 14.64 -92.80 -3.35
N ARG A 457 15.86 -92.30 -3.58
CA ARG A 457 17.08 -93.12 -3.57
C ARG A 457 17.54 -93.47 -2.15
N GLN A 458 17.20 -92.65 -1.15
CA GLN A 458 17.43 -92.97 0.27
C GLN A 458 16.42 -93.98 0.82
N THR A 459 15.17 -93.94 0.35
CA THR A 459 14.13 -94.87 0.81
C THR A 459 14.16 -96.24 0.13
N SER A 460 14.91 -96.42 -0.96
CA SER A 460 15.10 -97.74 -1.60
C SER A 460 16.31 -98.54 -1.09
N ASN A 461 17.11 -97.97 -0.18
CA ASN A 461 18.30 -98.59 0.40
C ASN A 461 18.13 -98.88 1.92
N GLN A 462 16.89 -98.93 2.41
CA GLN A 462 16.51 -99.43 3.73
C GLN A 462 15.83 -100.79 3.59
#